data_AF-A0A2V9IN18-F1
#
_entry.id   AF-A0A2V9IN18-F1
#
_cell.length_a   1.000
_cell.length_b   1.000
_cell.length_c   1.000
_cell.angle_alpha   90.00
_cell.angle_beta   90.00
_cell.angle_gamma   90.00
#
_symmetry.space_group_name_H-M   'P 1'
#
loop_
_entity.id
_entity.type
_entity.pdbx_description
1 polymer ?
#
loop_
_entity_poly.entity_id
_entity_poly.type
_entity_poly.pdbx_seq_one_letter_code
_entity_poly.pdbx_strand_id
1 'polypeptide(L)'
;MVRYLAGGVPLPFRLSAPKGVYGILRQAQNGDLILWVLANVGFKDASVDRMRQEFVPVANVEVGIHVPQGRQAKSVELVRKGQSASFTMDANYAVLTLPAVHIAEVVHLQLA
;
A
#
# COMPACT_ATOMS: atom_id res chain seq x y z
N MET A 1 -11.33 4.69 -15.87
CA MET A 1 -12.53 5.07 -15.09
C MET A 1 -12.37 4.52 -13.67
N VAL A 2 -12.60 5.30 -12.62
CA VAL A 2 -12.47 4.88 -11.22
C VAL A 2 -13.84 4.98 -10.57
N ARG A 3 -14.30 3.92 -9.91
CA ARG A 3 -15.52 3.92 -9.10
C ARG A 3 -15.16 4.13 -7.64
N TYR A 4 -15.70 5.16 -7.01
CA TYR A 4 -15.56 5.36 -5.57
C TYR A 4 -16.51 4.41 -4.85
N LEU A 5 -15.94 3.50 -4.05
CA LEU A 5 -16.71 2.47 -3.36
C LEU A 5 -17.37 3.00 -2.07
N ALA A 6 -16.74 3.96 -1.40
CA ALA A 6 -17.27 4.63 -0.23
C ALA A 6 -16.49 5.92 0.07
N GLY A 7 -17.18 6.98 0.51
CA GLY A 7 -16.59 8.21 1.04
C GLY A 7 -16.92 8.37 2.52
N GLY A 8 -15.99 8.88 3.33
CA GLY A 8 -16.21 9.12 4.76
C GLY A 8 -16.15 7.88 5.67
N VAL A 9 -15.89 6.70 5.11
CA VAL A 9 -15.65 5.47 5.90
C VAL A 9 -14.16 5.34 6.25
N PRO A 10 -13.81 4.63 7.34
CA PRO A 10 -12.42 4.33 7.67
C PRO A 10 -11.70 3.66 6.50
N LEU A 11 -10.41 3.95 6.36
CA LEU A 11 -9.59 3.33 5.32
C LEU A 11 -9.58 1.80 5.52
N PRO A 12 -9.79 1.01 4.46
CA PRO A 12 -9.74 -0.46 4.51
C PRO A 12 -8.30 -1.00 4.60
N PHE A 13 -7.37 -0.20 5.12
CA PHE A 13 -5.99 -0.55 5.35
C PHE A 13 -5.41 0.32 6.48
N ARG A 14 -4.35 -0.17 7.10
CA ARG A 14 -3.52 0.52 8.08
C ARG A 14 -2.12 0.71 7.50
N LEU A 15 -1.47 1.79 7.90
CA LEU A 15 -0.12 2.14 7.47
C LEU A 15 0.63 2.73 8.67
N SER A 16 1.70 2.04 9.10
CA SER A 16 2.64 2.57 10.07
C SER A 16 3.92 2.96 9.33
N ALA A 17 4.11 4.27 9.14
CA ALA A 17 5.20 4.82 8.36
C ALA A 17 5.52 6.26 8.81
N PRO A 18 6.72 6.76 8.50
CA PRO A 18 7.03 8.19 8.63
C PRO A 18 6.06 9.09 7.86
N LYS A 19 5.99 10.36 8.29
CA LYS A 19 5.20 11.39 7.60
C LYS A 19 5.62 11.50 6.13
N GLY A 20 4.63 11.61 5.23
CA GLY A 20 4.86 11.71 3.78
C GLY A 20 4.73 10.39 3.03
N VAL A 21 4.50 9.27 3.74
CA VAL A 21 4.05 8.01 3.14
C VAL A 21 2.53 7.94 3.20
N TYR A 22 1.89 7.52 2.11
CA TYR A 22 0.44 7.30 2.07
C TYR A 22 0.10 6.10 1.20
N GLY A 23 -1.09 5.55 1.46
CA GLY A 23 -1.62 4.38 0.77
C GLY A 23 -2.78 4.72 -0.16
N ILE A 24 -2.89 4.00 -1.27
CA ILE A 24 -4.10 3.99 -2.11
C ILE A 24 -4.49 2.53 -2.35
N LEU A 25 -5.55 2.07 -1.66
CA LEU A 25 -6.10 0.73 -1.88
C LEU A 25 -7.09 0.76 -3.05
N ARG A 26 -6.97 -0.23 -3.94
CA ARG A 26 -7.91 -0.49 -5.02
C ARG A 26 -8.28 -1.95 -5.04
N GLN A 27 -9.49 -2.24 -5.50
CA GLN A 27 -9.90 -3.59 -5.82
C GLN A 27 -9.65 -3.85 -7.31
N ALA A 28 -9.03 -4.98 -7.63
CA ALA A 28 -8.85 -5.47 -8.99
C ALA A 28 -10.14 -6.14 -9.51
N GLN A 29 -10.23 -6.38 -10.82
CA GLN A 29 -11.41 -6.98 -11.43
C GLN A 29 -11.71 -8.40 -10.92
N ASN A 30 -10.68 -9.17 -10.55
CA ASN A 30 -10.81 -10.50 -9.95
C ASN A 30 -11.16 -10.44 -8.44
N GLY A 31 -11.35 -9.24 -7.88
CA GLY A 31 -11.67 -9.03 -6.47
C GLY A 31 -10.46 -8.94 -5.55
N ASP A 32 -9.23 -9.12 -6.06
CA ASP A 32 -7.99 -8.94 -5.28
C ASP A 32 -7.82 -7.50 -4.83
N LEU A 33 -6.94 -7.30 -3.85
CA LEU A 33 -6.65 -5.99 -3.29
C LEU A 33 -5.24 -5.53 -3.69
N ILE A 34 -5.15 -4.31 -4.19
CA ILE A 34 -3.91 -3.69 -4.66
C ILE A 34 -3.70 -2.41 -3.86
N LEU A 35 -2.73 -2.42 -2.95
CA LEU A 35 -2.32 -1.25 -2.17
C LEU A 35 -1.08 -0.63 -2.81
N TRP A 36 -1.23 0.60 -3.28
CA TRP A 36 -0.11 1.44 -3.64
C TRP A 36 0.44 2.10 -2.38
N VAL A 37 1.70 1.85 -2.06
CA VAL A 37 2.42 2.52 -0.97
C VAL A 37 3.36 3.53 -1.61
N LEU A 38 3.11 4.80 -1.37
CA LEU A 38 3.80 5.91 -2.02
C LEU A 38 4.59 6.66 -0.97
N ALA A 39 5.91 6.69 -1.11
CA ALA A 39 6.80 7.38 -0.20
C ALA A 39 7.26 8.71 -0.81
N ASN A 40 7.38 9.73 0.04
CA ASN A 40 7.93 11.03 -0.31
C ASN A 40 7.29 11.67 -1.55
N VAL A 41 5.95 11.63 -1.69
CA VAL A 41 5.25 12.26 -2.83
C VAL A 41 5.30 13.79 -2.87
N GLY A 42 6.19 14.37 -2.07
CA GLY A 42 6.41 15.80 -1.98
C GLY A 42 5.22 16.51 -1.35
N PHE A 43 5.50 17.66 -0.75
CA PHE A 43 4.51 18.71 -0.79
C PHE A 43 4.18 18.94 -2.27
N LYS A 44 2.89 19.02 -2.61
CA LYS A 44 2.42 19.30 -3.97
C LYS A 44 3.13 20.53 -4.58
N ASP A 45 3.59 21.45 -3.74
CA ASP A 45 4.35 22.64 -4.11
C ASP A 45 5.78 22.37 -4.62
N ALA A 46 6.37 21.20 -4.35
CA ALA A 46 7.66 20.79 -4.94
C ALA A 46 7.53 20.38 -6.42
N SER A 47 6.31 20.09 -6.90
CA SER A 47 6.03 19.64 -8.28
C SER A 47 5.89 20.78 -9.30
N VAL A 48 6.05 22.04 -8.87
CA VAL A 48 6.02 23.24 -9.71
C VAL A 48 7.38 23.96 -9.79
N ASP A 49 8.46 23.17 -9.70
CA ASP A 49 9.75 23.46 -10.35
C ASP A 49 10.77 24.34 -9.59
N ARG A 50 11.10 24.05 -8.30
CA ARG A 50 12.18 24.76 -7.54
C ARG A 50 12.97 24.00 -6.46
N MET A 51 13.10 22.66 -6.47
CA MET A 51 14.01 21.99 -5.51
C MET A 51 14.76 20.79 -6.11
N ARG A 52 16.08 20.75 -5.89
CA ARG A 52 16.87 19.51 -6.04
C ARG A 52 16.66 18.69 -4.77
N GLN A 53 16.09 17.49 -4.91
CA GLN A 53 15.82 16.60 -3.80
C GLN A 53 16.54 15.27 -4.02
N GLU A 54 17.16 14.75 -2.97
CA GLU A 54 17.61 13.37 -2.92
C GLU A 54 16.45 12.49 -2.44
N PHE A 55 16.19 11.42 -3.16
CA PHE A 55 15.21 10.44 -2.74
C PHE A 55 15.85 9.50 -1.71
N VAL A 56 15.37 9.54 -0.47
CA VAL A 56 15.78 8.61 0.59
C VAL A 56 14.72 7.52 0.75
N PRO A 57 15.07 6.23 0.54
CA PRO A 57 14.14 5.13 0.78
C PRO A 57 13.61 5.13 2.20
N VAL A 58 12.31 4.86 2.34
CA VAL A 58 11.67 4.74 3.64
C VAL A 58 11.75 3.28 4.08
N ALA A 59 12.46 3.03 5.18
CA ALA A 59 12.63 1.69 5.71
C ALA A 59 11.46 1.27 6.63
N ASN A 60 11.27 -0.04 6.76
CA ASN A 60 10.38 -0.66 7.76
C ASN A 60 8.94 -0.12 7.75
N VAL A 61 8.36 0.03 6.56
CA VAL A 61 6.96 0.48 6.42
C VAL A 61 6.04 -0.72 6.65
N GLU A 62 5.26 -0.69 7.72
CA GLU A 62 4.26 -1.73 7.98
C GLU A 62 2.94 -1.35 7.32
N VAL A 63 2.35 -2.31 6.61
CA VAL A 63 1.02 -2.18 6.03
C VAL A 63 0.14 -3.32 6.51
N GLY A 64 -1.12 -3.00 6.80
CA GLY A 64 -2.17 -3.98 7.07
C GLY A 64 -3.32 -3.77 6.12
N ILE A 65 -3.68 -4.77 5.30
CA ILE A 65 -4.82 -4.67 4.37
C ILE A 65 -6.00 -5.44 4.97
N HIS A 66 -7.15 -4.78 5.13
CA HIS A 66 -8.34 -5.44 5.64
C HIS A 66 -8.88 -6.45 4.62
N VAL A 67 -8.95 -7.72 5.01
CA VAL A 67 -9.52 -8.80 4.22
C VAL A 67 -11.05 -8.76 4.36
N PRO A 68 -11.81 -8.60 3.25
CA PRO A 68 -13.26 -8.58 3.31
C PRO A 68 -13.86 -9.86 3.89
N GLN A 69 -15.00 -9.75 4.57
CA GLN A 69 -15.70 -10.90 5.12
C GLN A 69 -16.02 -11.94 4.03
N GLY A 70 -15.81 -13.22 4.34
CA GLY A 70 -16.05 -14.33 3.40
C GLY A 70 -14.94 -14.54 2.37
N ARG A 71 -13.85 -13.76 2.42
CA ARG A 71 -12.63 -13.95 1.61
C ARG A 71 -11.47 -14.41 2.50
N GLN A 72 -10.46 -15.01 1.89
CA GLN A 72 -9.22 -15.40 2.59
C GLN A 72 -7.99 -14.85 1.89
N ALA A 73 -7.04 -14.33 2.66
CA ALA A 73 -5.73 -13.93 2.13
C ALA A 73 -4.92 -15.17 1.74
N LYS A 74 -4.48 -15.23 0.48
CA LYS A 74 -3.73 -16.38 -0.07
C LYS A 74 -2.23 -16.11 -0.16
N SER A 75 -1.87 -14.99 -0.76
CA SER A 75 -0.47 -14.60 -0.99
C SER A 75 -0.36 -13.09 -1.14
N VAL A 76 0.86 -12.58 -0.94
CA VAL A 76 1.19 -11.19 -1.20
C VAL A 76 2.35 -11.14 -2.17
N GLU A 77 2.21 -10.33 -3.21
CA GLU A 77 3.26 -10.02 -4.18
C GLU A 77 3.65 -8.54 -4.07
N LEU A 78 4.96 -8.28 -4.04
CA LEU A 78 5.54 -6.94 -4.15
C LEU A 78 5.85 -6.69 -5.62
N VAL A 79 4.91 -6.08 -6.34
CA VAL A 79 4.91 -6.04 -7.80
C VAL A 79 6.13 -5.33 -8.36
N ARG A 80 6.62 -4.25 -7.72
CA ARG A 80 7.79 -3.53 -8.24
C ARG A 80 9.10 -4.25 -7.94
N LYS A 81 9.14 -5.06 -6.88
CA LYS A 81 10.27 -5.94 -6.56
C LYS A 81 10.20 -7.27 -7.31
N GLY A 82 9.04 -7.63 -7.87
CA GLY A 82 8.84 -8.89 -8.59
C GLY A 82 8.99 -10.12 -7.69
N GLN A 83 8.60 -10.02 -6.42
CA GLN A 83 8.78 -11.10 -5.45
C GLN A 83 7.57 -11.27 -4.53
N SER A 84 7.35 -12.50 -4.08
CA SER A 84 6.40 -12.80 -3.01
C SER A 84 6.90 -12.27 -1.67
N ALA A 85 5.96 -11.90 -0.79
CA ALA A 85 6.25 -11.50 0.58
C ALA A 85 5.42 -12.33 1.57
N SER A 86 6.06 -12.69 2.68
CA SER A 86 5.36 -13.24 3.83
C SER A 86 4.49 -12.17 4.48
N PHE A 87 3.34 -12.60 5.00
CA PHE A 87 2.44 -11.77 5.79
C PHE A 87 1.92 -12.58 6.97
N THR A 88 1.43 -11.89 8.00
CA THR A 88 0.70 -12.49 9.11
C THR A 88 -0.73 -11.99 9.10
N MET A 89 -1.63 -12.72 9.76
CA MET A 89 -2.99 -12.26 10.00
C MET A 89 -3.07 -11.62 11.40
N ASP A 90 -3.48 -10.36 11.47
CA ASP A 90 -3.89 -9.67 12.69
C ASP A 90 -5.40 -9.41 12.62
N ALA A 91 -6.18 -10.24 13.31
CA ALA A 91 -7.62 -10.33 13.14
C ALA A 91 -8.01 -10.45 11.66
N ASN A 92 -8.63 -9.43 11.08
CA ASN A 92 -9.05 -9.39 9.67
C ASN A 92 -8.06 -8.64 8.77
N TYR A 93 -6.84 -8.38 9.22
CA TYR A 93 -5.82 -7.68 8.42
C TYR A 93 -4.70 -8.62 8.01
N ALA A 94 -4.36 -8.64 6.72
CA ALA A 94 -3.11 -9.20 6.24
C ALA A 94 -2.00 -8.15 6.43
N VAL A 95 -1.07 -8.42 7.34
CA VAL A 95 -0.02 -7.50 7.79
C VAL A 95 1.34 -7.93 7.26
N LEU A 96 2.09 -7.00 6.69
CA LEU A 96 3.47 -7.20 6.25
C LEU A 96 4.31 -5.94 6.43
N THR A 97 5.62 -6.15 6.54
CA THR A 97 6.60 -5.06 6.61
C THR A 97 7.39 -4.98 5.32
N LEU A 98 7.35 -3.81 4.69
CA LEU A 98 8.17 -3.47 3.54
C LEU A 98 9.55 -3.00 4.06
N PRO A 99 10.64 -3.73 3.78
CA PRO A 99 11.96 -3.39 4.33
C PRO A 99 12.47 -2.05 3.81
N ALA A 100 12.11 -1.70 2.58
CA ALA A 100 12.37 -0.41 1.97
C ALA A 100 11.32 -0.11 0.91
N VAL A 101 10.75 1.08 0.96
CA VAL A 101 9.94 1.70 -0.10
C VAL A 101 10.80 2.79 -0.73
N HIS A 102 11.10 2.63 -2.02
CA HIS A 102 11.71 3.71 -2.79
C HIS A 102 10.62 4.75 -3.09
N ILE A 103 10.37 5.12 -4.34
CA ILE A 103 9.31 6.10 -4.63
C ILE A 103 7.92 5.51 -4.39
N ALA A 104 7.76 4.25 -4.77
CA ALA A 104 6.52 3.51 -4.67
C ALA A 104 6.82 2.02 -4.49
N GLU A 105 5.89 1.32 -3.85
CA GLU A 105 5.73 -0.12 -3.94
C GLU A 105 4.25 -0.43 -4.19
N VAL A 106 3.98 -1.54 -4.88
CA VAL A 106 2.61 -2.02 -5.08
C VAL A 106 2.49 -3.39 -4.43
N VAL A 107 1.70 -3.43 -3.37
CA VAL A 107 1.37 -4.65 -2.62
C VAL A 107 0.11 -5.24 -3.21
N HIS A 108 0.23 -6.40 -3.86
CA HIS A 108 -0.89 -7.15 -4.41
C HIS A 108 -1.22 -8.30 -3.45
N LEU A 109 -2.34 -8.16 -2.74
CA LEU A 109 -2.92 -9.20 -1.90
C LEU A 109 -3.91 -10.03 -2.72
N GLN A 110 -3.54 -11.28 -2.99
CA GLN A 110 -4.40 -12.23 -3.67
C GLN A 110 -5.39 -12.83 -2.68
N LEU A 111 -6.67 -12.87 -3.07
CA LEU A 111 -7.76 -13.38 -2.25
C LEU A 111 -8.36 -14.66 -2.84
N ALA A 112 -8.62 -15.66 -1.99
CA ALA A 112 -9.49 -16.79 -2.30
C ALA A 112 -10.96 -16.44 -2.02
#